data_AF-A0A1X1NI12-F1
#
_entry.id   AF-A0A1X1NI12-F1
#
_cell.length_a   1.000
_cell.length_b   1.000
_cell.length_c   1.000
_cell.angle_alpha   90.00
_cell.angle_beta   90.00
_cell.angle_gamma   90.00
#
_symmetry.space_group_name_H-M   'P 1'
#
loop_
_entity.id
_entity.type
_entity.pdbx_description
1 polymer ?
#
loop_
_entity_poly.entity_id
_entity_poly.type
_entity_poly.pdbx_seq_one_letter_code
_entity_poly.pdbx_strand_id
1 'polypeptide(L)'
;MTETFHEALQKALVGRDTVSIRSTLIEMLQRDPSKTEVSAANKAARRIAEDGDAVLISLLPDQAGADAYVPTGRGARSRASNYLTVDEKIIKDLPCRVEFDTEKWDAIIDEGMRLTQQKIESDP
;
A
#
# COMPACT_ATOMS: atom_id res chain seq x y z
N MET A 1 14.62 22.75 3.16
CA MET A 1 14.86 21.33 3.45
C MET A 1 14.10 20.54 2.41
N THR A 2 14.76 19.63 1.69
CA THR A 2 14.09 18.79 0.69
C THR A 2 13.45 17.62 1.45
N GLU A 3 12.12 17.48 1.35
CA GLU A 3 11.38 16.37 1.94
C GLU A 3 11.89 15.04 1.33
N THR A 4 12.22 14.07 2.18
CA THR A 4 12.66 12.75 1.76
C THR A 4 11.45 11.86 1.42
N PHE A 5 11.65 10.81 0.60
CA PHE A 5 10.57 9.85 0.32
C PHE A 5 9.99 9.21 1.59
N HIS A 6 10.82 8.99 2.61
CA HIS A 6 10.38 8.44 3.88
C HIS A 6 9.44 9.40 4.62
N GLU A 7 9.84 10.67 4.76
CA GLU A 7 9.02 11.71 5.40
C GLU A 7 7.70 11.93 4.64
N ALA A 8 7.74 11.98 3.31
CA ALA A 8 6.54 12.16 2.48
C ALA A 8 5.53 11.01 2.68
N LEU A 9 6.02 9.76 2.77
CA LEU A 9 5.18 8.59 3.00
C LEU A 9 4.58 8.59 4.41
N GLN A 10 5.38 8.88 5.44
CA GLN A 10 4.89 8.96 6.82
C GLN A 10 3.84 10.07 6.98
N LYS A 11 4.10 11.24 6.40
CA LYS A 11 3.14 12.36 6.42
C LYS A 11 1.84 12.01 5.70
N ALA A 12 1.90 11.26 4.60
CA ALA A 12 0.71 10.79 3.91
C ALA A 12 -0.09 9.80 4.80
N LEU A 13 0.58 8.90 5.54
CA LEU A 13 -0.06 7.97 6.47
C LEU A 13 -0.76 8.66 7.65
N VAL A 14 -0.28 9.82 8.07
CA VAL A 14 -0.96 10.64 9.10
C VAL A 14 -2.33 11.14 8.62
N GLY A 15 -2.50 11.32 7.30
CA GLY A 15 -3.74 11.85 6.72
C GLY A 15 -4.65 10.83 6.05
N ARG A 16 -4.15 9.62 5.76
CA ARG A 16 -4.85 8.57 5.02
C ARG A 16 -4.45 7.19 5.53
N ASP A 17 -5.43 6.31 5.73
CA ASP A 17 -5.18 4.95 6.23
C ASP A 17 -4.51 4.04 5.18
N THR A 18 -4.62 4.38 3.89
CA THR A 18 -3.95 3.68 2.80
C THR A 18 -3.33 4.67 1.82
N VAL A 19 -2.04 4.48 1.53
CA VAL A 19 -1.22 5.42 0.77
C VAL A 19 -0.55 4.73 -0.41
N SER A 20 -0.79 5.24 -1.62
CA SER A 20 -0.09 4.81 -2.83
C SER A 20 1.32 5.41 -2.89
N ILE A 21 2.35 4.56 -2.89
CA ILE A 21 3.76 5.01 -2.96
C ILE A 21 3.98 5.87 -4.20
N ARG A 22 3.47 5.44 -5.36
CA ARG A 22 3.67 6.17 -6.62
C ARG A 22 2.95 7.53 -6.60
N SER A 23 1.73 7.58 -6.09
CA SER A 23 0.95 8.82 -6.05
C SER A 23 1.59 9.85 -5.13
N THR A 24 2.06 9.43 -3.96
CA THR A 24 2.85 10.29 -3.05
C THR A 24 4.08 10.85 -3.75
N LEU A 25 4.78 10.04 -4.55
CA LEU A 25 5.94 10.51 -5.32
C LEU A 25 5.55 11.54 -6.38
N ILE A 26 4.43 11.36 -7.09
CA ILE A 26 3.96 12.31 -8.10
C ILE A 26 3.58 13.64 -7.43
N GLU A 27 2.87 13.60 -6.30
CA GLU A 27 2.53 14.78 -5.52
C GLU A 27 3.78 15.51 -5.02
N MET A 28 4.75 14.78 -4.48
CA MET A 28 5.99 15.37 -3.95
C MET A 28 6.90 15.94 -5.05
N LEU A 29 7.06 15.23 -6.17
CA LEU A 29 7.96 15.62 -7.26
C LEU A 29 7.30 16.57 -8.27
N GLN A 30 5.97 16.70 -8.25
CA GLN A 30 5.17 17.44 -9.25
C GLN A 30 5.42 16.97 -10.70
N ARG A 31 5.81 15.69 -10.86
CA ARG A 31 6.06 15.02 -12.14
C ARG A 31 6.01 13.50 -11.98
N ASP A 32 6.02 12.77 -13.09
CA ASP A 32 6.20 11.34 -13.07
C ASP A 32 7.58 10.95 -12.47
N PRO A 33 7.62 10.00 -11.51
CA PRO A 33 8.86 9.49 -10.95
C PRO A 33 9.55 8.53 -11.93
N SER A 34 10.87 8.59 -11.94
CA SER A 34 11.72 7.62 -12.62
C SER A 34 11.70 6.26 -11.91
N LYS A 35 12.15 5.20 -12.61
CA LYS A 35 12.26 3.86 -12.01
C LYS A 35 13.15 3.83 -10.76
N THR A 36 14.23 4.61 -10.75
CA THR A 36 15.15 4.69 -9.61
C THR A 36 14.50 5.35 -8.41
N GLU A 37 13.71 6.40 -8.62
CA GLU A 37 12.97 7.08 -7.56
C GLU A 37 11.88 6.17 -6.98
N VAL A 38 11.14 5.45 -7.83
CA VAL A 38 10.18 4.44 -7.39
C VAL A 38 10.88 3.34 -6.58
N SER A 39 12.05 2.87 -7.01
CA SER A 39 12.81 1.87 -6.25
C SER A 39 13.27 2.39 -4.88
N ALA A 40 13.78 3.62 -4.82
CA ALA A 40 14.17 4.25 -3.57
C ALA A 40 12.97 4.44 -2.62
N ALA A 41 11.82 4.85 -3.14
CA ALA A 41 10.60 4.98 -2.35
C ALA A 41 10.07 3.63 -1.84
N ASN A 42 10.17 2.55 -2.63
CA ASN A 42 9.84 1.21 -2.15
C ASN A 42 10.76 0.76 -1.01
N LYS A 43 12.05 1.11 -1.05
CA LYS A 43 12.96 0.84 0.08
C LYS A 43 12.56 1.65 1.33
N ALA A 44 12.18 2.91 1.15
CA ALA A 44 11.68 3.74 2.25
C ALA A 44 10.38 3.17 2.85
N ALA A 45 9.45 2.74 1.99
CA ALA A 45 8.19 2.12 2.39
C ALA A 45 8.41 0.79 3.13
N ARG A 46 9.30 -0.06 2.62
CA ARG A 46 9.71 -1.29 3.30
C ARG A 46 10.25 -0.99 4.71
N ARG A 47 11.06 0.06 4.86
CA ARG A 47 11.58 0.43 6.18
C ARG A 47 10.47 0.87 7.15
N ILE A 48 9.50 1.66 6.68
CA ILE A 48 8.31 2.02 7.48
C ILE A 48 7.55 0.76 7.93
N ALA A 49 7.42 -0.22 7.02
CA ALA A 49 6.78 -1.49 7.36
C ALA A 49 7.62 -2.33 8.35
N GLU A 50 8.95 -2.36 8.18
CA GLU A 50 9.91 -2.99 9.11
C GLU A 50 9.86 -2.38 10.52
N ASP A 51 9.60 -1.08 10.62
CA ASP A 51 9.42 -0.38 11.90
C ASP A 51 8.04 -0.66 12.54
N GLY A 52 7.14 -1.38 11.84
CA GLY A 52 5.81 -1.76 12.32
C GLY A 52 4.77 -0.64 12.26
N ASP A 53 5.08 0.44 11.55
CA ASP A 53 4.23 1.63 11.40
C ASP A 53 3.09 1.42 10.39
N ALA A 54 3.28 0.53 9.41
CA ALA A 54 2.28 0.19 8.40
C ALA A 54 2.56 -1.20 7.79
N VAL A 55 1.61 -1.72 7.02
CA VAL A 55 1.80 -2.94 6.21
C VAL A 55 2.09 -2.54 4.76
N LEU A 56 3.13 -3.13 4.17
CA LEU A 56 3.41 -2.97 2.75
C LEU A 56 2.65 -4.03 1.96
N ILE A 57 1.71 -3.59 1.12
CA ILE A 57 0.85 -4.48 0.34
C ILE A 57 0.86 -4.13 -1.14
N SER A 58 0.61 -5.13 -1.98
CA SER A 58 0.33 -4.94 -3.40
C SER A 58 -1.17 -5.06 -3.65
N LEU A 59 -1.78 -3.98 -4.13
CA LEU A 59 -3.21 -3.92 -4.45
C LEU A 59 -3.44 -3.52 -5.90
N LEU A 60 -4.53 -4.02 -6.48
CA LEU A 60 -5.08 -3.42 -7.67
C LEU A 60 -5.69 -2.03 -7.34
N PRO A 61 -5.63 -1.09 -8.29
CA PRO A 61 -6.33 0.19 -8.27
C PRO A 61 -7.71 0.27 -7.61
N ASP A 62 -8.58 -0.65 -7.97
CA ASP A 62 -9.97 -0.75 -7.53
C ASP A 62 -10.11 -1.30 -6.10
N GLN A 63 -9.08 -2.00 -5.61
CA GLN A 63 -9.04 -2.57 -4.25
C GLN A 63 -8.54 -1.58 -3.21
N ALA A 64 -7.74 -0.59 -3.60
CA ALA A 64 -7.14 0.36 -2.66
C ALA A 64 -8.13 1.41 -2.09
N GLY A 65 -9.38 1.42 -2.56
CA GLY A 65 -10.37 2.41 -2.20
C GLY A 65 -10.19 3.74 -2.93
N ALA A 66 -11.24 4.57 -2.94
CA ALA A 66 -11.28 5.83 -3.70
C ALA A 66 -10.22 6.84 -3.25
N ASP A 67 -9.83 6.80 -1.97
CA ASP A 67 -8.94 7.79 -1.35
C ASP A 67 -7.45 7.42 -1.47
N ALA A 68 -7.12 6.16 -1.77
CA ALA A 68 -5.74 5.72 -1.97
C ALA A 68 -5.32 5.74 -3.46
N TYR A 69 -6.29 5.77 -4.38
CA TYR A 69 -6.06 5.61 -5.81
C TYR A 69 -5.99 6.96 -6.55
N VAL A 70 -4.84 7.29 -7.17
CA VAL A 70 -4.79 8.37 -8.18
C VAL A 70 -3.93 8.01 -9.39
N PRO A 71 -4.55 7.69 -10.53
CA PRO A 71 -3.83 7.72 -11.81
C PRO A 71 -4.56 8.53 -12.87
N THR A 72 -3.79 9.39 -13.51
CA THR A 72 -4.23 10.29 -14.59
C THR A 72 -3.75 9.82 -15.97
N GLY A 73 -3.60 8.51 -16.18
CA GLY A 73 -3.10 7.93 -17.43
C GLY A 73 -3.89 6.73 -17.94
N ARG A 74 -4.14 6.69 -19.26
CA ARG A 74 -4.84 5.61 -19.99
C ARG A 74 -3.96 4.34 -19.97
N GLY A 75 -4.15 3.46 -18.98
CA GLY A 75 -3.42 2.19 -18.81
C GLY A 75 -3.00 1.85 -17.38
N ALA A 76 -3.03 2.82 -16.45
CA ALA A 76 -2.63 2.62 -15.06
C ALA A 76 -3.68 1.89 -14.19
N ARG A 77 -4.87 1.61 -14.73
CA ARG A 77 -5.98 0.92 -14.04
C ARG A 77 -5.77 -0.59 -13.85
N SER A 78 -4.86 -1.21 -14.59
CA SER A 78 -4.79 -2.69 -14.66
C SER A 78 -3.61 -3.33 -13.92
N ARG A 79 -2.72 -2.54 -13.30
CA ARG A 79 -1.50 -3.07 -12.69
C ARG A 79 -1.50 -2.88 -11.18
N ALA A 80 -1.27 -3.97 -10.45
CA ALA A 80 -1.04 -3.91 -9.01
C ALA A 80 0.08 -2.92 -8.69
N SER A 81 -0.18 -2.08 -7.70
CA SER A 81 0.76 -1.08 -7.20
C SER A 81 1.02 -1.34 -5.73
N ASN A 82 2.16 -0.84 -5.24
CA ASN A 82 2.51 -0.99 -3.84
C ASN A 82 1.93 0.16 -3.02
N TYR A 83 1.34 -0.19 -1.89
CA TYR A 83 0.70 0.71 -0.94
C TYR A 83 1.25 0.44 0.46
N LEU A 84 1.29 1.49 1.27
CA LEU A 84 1.37 1.35 2.73
C LEU A 84 -0.04 1.48 3.27
N THR A 85 -0.44 0.56 4.15
CA THR A 85 -1.75 0.63 4.80
C THR A 85 -1.64 0.41 6.29
N VAL A 86 -2.47 1.12 7.04
CA VAL A 86 -2.84 0.83 8.43
C VAL A 86 -4.31 0.41 8.54
N ASP A 87 -5.05 0.40 7.43
CA ASP A 87 -6.44 -0.06 7.37
C ASP A 87 -6.52 -1.59 7.52
N GLU A 88 -6.90 -2.03 8.72
CA GLU A 88 -7.13 -3.44 9.03
C GLU A 88 -8.20 -4.08 8.15
N LYS A 89 -9.20 -3.34 7.68
CA LYS A 89 -10.26 -3.92 6.84
C LYS A 89 -9.71 -4.31 5.48
N ILE A 90 -8.88 -3.46 4.88
CA ILE A 90 -8.19 -3.80 3.63
C ILE A 90 -7.32 -5.04 3.80
N ILE A 91 -6.64 -5.17 4.93
CA ILE A 91 -5.80 -6.35 5.24
C ILE A 91 -6.67 -7.61 5.43
N LYS A 92 -7.85 -7.50 6.05
CA LYS A 92 -8.73 -8.64 6.36
C LYS A 92 -9.64 -9.07 5.20
N ASP A 93 -10.13 -8.12 4.40
CA ASP A 93 -11.24 -8.35 3.48
C ASP A 93 -10.81 -8.62 2.04
N LEU A 94 -9.59 -8.25 1.66
CA LEU A 94 -9.11 -8.36 0.29
C LEU A 94 -8.11 -9.50 0.14
N PRO A 95 -8.13 -10.22 -1.01
CA PRO A 95 -7.02 -11.08 -1.40
C PRO A 95 -5.83 -10.21 -1.81
N CYS A 96 -5.22 -9.52 -0.85
CA CYS A 96 -4.06 -8.67 -1.05
C CYS A 96 -2.77 -9.49 -0.91
N ARG A 97 -1.77 -9.19 -1.74
CA ARG A 97 -0.44 -9.75 -1.54
C ARG A 97 0.28 -8.87 -0.52
N VAL A 98 0.46 -9.39 0.69
CA VAL A 98 1.35 -8.76 1.68
C VAL A 98 2.79 -8.93 1.19
N GLU A 99 3.47 -7.81 0.98
CA GLU A 99 4.87 -7.77 0.53
C GLU A 99 5.84 -7.70 1.72
N PHE A 100 5.41 -7.07 2.81
CA PHE A 100 6.12 -7.07 4.08
C PHE A 100 5.21 -6.65 5.24
N ASP A 101 5.34 -7.36 6.35
CA ASP A 101 4.68 -7.13 7.63
C ASP A 101 5.63 -7.51 8.79
N THR A 102 5.21 -7.17 10.01
CA THR A 102 5.91 -7.49 11.26
C THR A 102 4.98 -8.30 12.15
N GLU A 103 5.52 -9.01 13.16
CA GLU A 103 4.76 -9.83 14.13
C GLU A 103 3.52 -9.16 14.76
N LYS A 104 3.53 -7.82 14.83
CA LYS A 104 2.39 -7.00 15.28
C LYS A 104 1.13 -7.14 14.41
N TRP A 105 1.30 -7.47 13.13
CA TRP A 105 0.23 -7.55 12.12
C TRP A 105 -0.16 -8.99 11.81
N ASP A 106 0.62 -9.99 12.22
CA ASP A 106 0.38 -11.42 11.97
C ASP A 106 -1.05 -11.84 12.30
N ALA A 107 -1.56 -11.48 13.49
CA ALA A 107 -2.92 -11.85 13.92
C ALA A 107 -4.02 -11.28 13.00
N ILE A 108 -3.78 -10.10 12.42
CA ILE A 108 -4.73 -9.45 11.51
C ILE A 108 -4.65 -10.08 10.11
N ILE A 109 -3.43 -10.39 9.65
CA ILE A 109 -3.18 -11.02 8.36
C ILE A 109 -3.68 -12.46 8.33
N ASP A 110 -3.42 -13.24 9.39
CA ASP A 110 -3.91 -14.61 9.55
C ASP A 110 -5.44 -14.66 9.54
N GLU A 111 -6.09 -13.74 10.23
CA GLU A 111 -7.55 -13.63 10.20
C GLU A 111 -8.06 -13.28 8.79
N GLY A 112 -7.37 -12.39 8.07
CA GLY A 112 -7.71 -12.07 6.68
C GLY A 112 -7.57 -13.27 5.73
N MET A 113 -6.49 -14.03 5.87
CA MET A 113 -6.29 -15.28 5.12
C MET A 113 -7.39 -16.29 5.42
N ARG A 114 -7.73 -16.47 6.70
CA ARG A 114 -8.79 -17.39 7.14
C ARG A 114 -10.16 -17.00 6.56
N LEU A 115 -10.52 -15.72 6.61
CA LEU A 115 -11.78 -15.21 6.05
C LEU A 115 -11.84 -15.36 4.53
N THR A 116 -10.72 -15.11 3.85
CA THR A 116 -10.62 -15.29 2.40
C THR A 116 -10.82 -16.76 2.02
N GLN A 117 -10.18 -17.69 2.75
CA GLN A 117 -10.35 -19.13 2.53
C GLN A 117 -11.80 -19.57 2.76
N GLN A 118 -12.47 -19.08 3.82
CA GLN A 118 -13.89 -19.39 4.06
C GLN A 118 -14.81 -18.90 2.95
N LYS A 119 -14.55 -17.73 2.37
CA LYS A 119 -15.32 -17.21 1.23
C LYS A 119 -15.16 -18.10 0.01
N ILE A 120 -13.94 -18.55 -0.30
CA ILE A 120 -13.67 -19.47 -1.42
C ILE A 120 -14.39 -20.81 -1.23
N GLU A 121 -14.36 -21.35 -0.01
CA GLU A 121 -15.01 -22.64 0.30
C GLU A 121 -16.54 -22.56 0.34
N SER A 122 -17.10 -21.37 0.55
CA SER A 122 -18.55 -21.14 0.65
C SER A 122 -19.19 -20.67 -0.66
N ASP A 123 -18.43 -20.51 -1.74
CA ASP A 123 -18.92 -20.13 -3.08
C ASP A 123 -19.13 -21.43 -3.92
N PRO A 124 -20.39 -21.89 -4.10
CA PRO A 124 -20.72 -23.20 -4.68
C PRO A 124 -20.60 -23.31 -6.21
#